data_AF-A0A8B9E4M2-F1
#
_entry.id   AF-A0A8B9E4M2-F1
#
_cell.length_a   1.000
_cell.length_b   1.000
_cell.length_c   1.000
_cell.angle_alpha   90.00
_cell.angle_beta   90.00
_cell.angle_gamma   90.00
#
_symmetry.space_group_name_H-M   'P 1'
#
loop_
_entity.id
_entity.type
_entity.pdbx_description
1 polymer ?
#
loop_
_entity_poly.entity_id
_entity_poly.type
_entity_poly.pdbx_seq_one_letter_code
_entity_poly.pdbx_strand_id
1 'polypeptide(L)'
;MENILTGLCGTGPEDPLPLWVRGSVGHCFNQLTLNAIPHAILAAVSACFLGTPRSGSGVPRRPGWRCRIAASFTLTGLFLADIIPATISQQELGPVYLEVLASGIAALTWLTHGVALLMLCRSIHGSTRGPAALALLTLLPLPSLIITLVWYCQRGTAWSPAHPAVSSRFTILCLQLASLLVYVISYLLPTTERHEFLSINSSWQQDQLISEPGTSLSGQQRVAEDGESWLSRFFYAWMNPLMERGYQWKLNQPQDVYLLPRQLQAARVCDRFYACWQKKAALHQVEEETVSLTSPIIAAGDGSSDVRDSLHRAQEPVRLFSVLHAVFGLRFYLLGLLKLAGSLLSFSGPLLLNLLVNFMESRQEPLSHGVLYALGLFAGSFVGALLRNQFSYEVNKMTLMVRAAVISAIYRKALRVGSTRLSRFTVGEIVNFMSTDASRLVNFCLSFHEVWSLPFQFAITLYLLYQQVGVAFLGGLALALLLVPINKVIANRIMMSNKEMLQHKDARVKRRFCSVTRVMLSVVRCLAAWTNATIMDVVVLFRSSLAPSVSSSTAVWSF
;
A
#
# COMPACT_ATOMS: atom_id res chain seq x y z
N MET A 1 -23.49 17.73 21.97
CA MET A 1 -23.26 18.41 20.68
C MET A 1 -24.28 19.53 20.49
N GLU A 2 -25.56 19.26 20.75
CA GLU A 2 -26.65 20.24 20.72
C GLU A 2 -26.37 21.49 21.57
N ASN A 3 -25.92 21.35 22.83
CA ASN A 3 -25.58 22.51 23.69
C ASN A 3 -24.43 23.39 23.16
N ILE A 4 -23.51 22.81 22.38
CA ILE A 4 -22.40 23.55 21.77
C ILE A 4 -22.89 24.27 20.52
N LEU A 5 -23.73 23.61 19.71
CA LEU A 5 -24.38 24.20 18.55
C LEU A 5 -25.35 25.32 18.93
N THR A 6 -26.17 25.14 19.96
CA THR A 6 -27.08 26.19 20.47
C THR A 6 -26.29 27.38 21.03
N GLY A 7 -25.17 27.13 21.72
CA GLY A 7 -24.26 28.18 22.18
C GLY A 7 -23.54 28.92 21.05
N LEU A 8 -23.15 28.23 19.98
CA LEU A 8 -22.48 28.81 18.81
C LEU A 8 -23.46 29.55 17.87
N CYS A 9 -24.66 29.02 17.68
CA CYS A 9 -25.67 29.56 16.77
C CYS A 9 -26.64 30.55 17.44
N GLY A 10 -26.69 30.59 18.77
CA GLY A 10 -27.67 31.39 19.51
C GLY A 10 -29.12 30.93 19.32
N THR A 11 -29.33 29.66 18.98
CA THR A 11 -30.64 29.05 18.65
C THR A 11 -31.21 28.27 19.83
N GLY A 12 -32.53 28.08 19.83
CA GLY A 12 -33.23 27.29 20.85
C GLY A 12 -32.93 25.79 20.74
N PRO A 13 -33.14 25.01 21.83
CA PRO A 13 -32.84 23.58 21.86
C PRO A 13 -33.68 22.73 20.90
N GLU A 14 -34.83 23.24 20.46
CA GLU A 14 -35.76 22.55 19.54
C GLU A 14 -35.26 22.52 18.07
N ASP A 15 -34.43 23.47 17.65
CA ASP A 15 -33.81 23.49 16.32
C ASP A 15 -32.39 24.12 16.41
N PRO A 16 -31.38 23.31 16.77
CA PRO A 16 -30.03 23.81 17.02
C PRO A 16 -29.33 24.30 15.73
N LEU A 17 -29.78 23.89 14.54
CA LEU A 17 -29.18 24.26 13.25
C LEU A 17 -30.25 24.45 12.17
N PRO A 18 -31.00 25.56 12.21
CA PRO A 18 -32.09 25.79 11.27
C PRO A 18 -31.56 25.93 9.85
N LEU A 19 -31.95 24.99 8.97
CA LEU A 19 -31.61 24.99 7.55
C LEU A 19 -32.24 26.17 6.80
N TRP A 20 -33.48 26.52 7.15
CA TRP A 20 -34.28 27.52 6.45
C TRP A 20 -34.91 28.49 7.44
N VAL A 21 -34.60 29.78 7.31
CA VAL A 21 -35.12 30.84 8.18
C VAL A 21 -35.68 31.95 7.29
N ARG A 22 -36.98 32.24 7.42
CA ARG A 22 -37.68 33.33 6.74
C ARG A 22 -37.46 33.39 5.22
N GLY A 23 -37.48 32.24 4.53
CA GLY A 23 -37.35 32.19 3.07
C GLY A 23 -35.91 32.14 2.54
N SER A 24 -34.90 32.09 3.42
CA SER A 24 -33.48 32.03 3.06
C SER A 24 -32.74 30.96 3.86
N VAL A 25 -31.56 30.54 3.37
CA VAL A 25 -30.69 29.59 4.09
C VAL A 25 -30.29 30.19 5.44
N GLY A 26 -30.40 29.40 6.52
CA GLY A 26 -30.05 29.86 7.86
C GLY A 26 -28.60 30.34 7.96
N HIS A 27 -28.36 31.47 8.61
CA HIS A 27 -27.03 32.08 8.73
C HIS A 27 -26.03 31.15 9.43
N CYS A 28 -26.45 30.45 10.49
CA CYS A 28 -25.56 29.51 11.19
C CYS A 28 -25.21 28.28 10.33
N PHE A 29 -26.20 27.73 9.62
CA PHE A 29 -25.97 26.64 8.68
C PHE A 29 -24.98 27.06 7.59
N ASN A 30 -25.20 28.21 6.96
CA ASN A 30 -24.31 28.73 5.92
C ASN A 30 -22.84 28.88 6.41
N GLN A 31 -22.62 29.44 7.60
CA GLN A 31 -21.27 29.64 8.14
C GLN A 31 -20.60 28.35 8.62
N LEU A 32 -21.33 27.43 9.24
CA LEU A 32 -20.73 26.21 9.78
C LEU A 32 -20.55 25.13 8.70
N THR A 33 -21.60 24.85 7.93
CA THR A 33 -21.60 23.71 7.00
C THR A 33 -21.14 24.06 5.59
N LEU A 34 -21.51 25.23 5.07
CA LEU A 34 -21.16 25.63 3.70
C LEU A 34 -19.87 26.47 3.64
N ASN A 35 -19.42 27.04 4.76
CA ASN A 35 -18.17 27.81 4.83
C ASN A 35 -17.06 27.06 5.59
N ALA A 36 -17.22 26.81 6.89
CA ALA A 36 -16.16 26.28 7.74
C ALA A 36 -15.73 24.83 7.36
N ILE A 37 -16.69 23.92 7.11
CA ILE A 37 -16.36 22.53 6.73
C ILE A 37 -15.59 22.46 5.40
N PRO A 38 -16.04 23.10 4.29
CA PRO A 38 -15.27 23.15 3.04
C PRO A 38 -13.85 23.71 3.21
N HIS A 39 -13.69 24.79 3.97
CA HIS A 39 -12.37 25.35 4.26
C HIS A 39 -11.49 24.39 5.09
N ALA A 40 -12.06 23.67 6.06
CA ALA A 40 -11.32 22.66 6.83
C ALA A 40 -10.85 21.49 5.94
N ILE A 41 -11.68 21.03 5.01
CA ILE A 41 -11.31 19.99 4.03
C ILE A 41 -10.19 20.49 3.13
N LEU A 42 -10.29 21.71 2.59
CA LEU A 42 -9.24 22.32 1.78
C LEU A 42 -7.92 22.46 2.55
N ALA A 43 -7.97 22.85 3.84
CA ALA A 43 -6.78 22.96 4.68
C ALA A 43 -6.12 21.59 4.90
N ALA A 44 -6.90 20.57 5.25
CA ALA A 44 -6.38 19.22 5.49
C ALA A 44 -5.71 18.63 4.24
N VAL A 45 -6.35 18.77 3.09
CA VAL A 45 -5.79 18.30 1.81
C VAL A 45 -4.56 19.12 1.43
N SER A 46 -4.58 20.44 1.59
CA SER A 46 -3.42 21.30 1.30
C SER A 46 -2.22 21.01 2.21
N ALA A 47 -2.47 20.73 3.49
CA ALA A 47 -1.45 20.36 4.46
C ALA A 47 -0.72 19.08 4.06
N CYS A 48 -1.40 18.14 3.39
CA CYS A 48 -0.77 16.92 2.86
C CYS A 48 0.35 17.22 1.83
N PHE A 49 0.34 18.39 1.19
CA PHE A 49 1.33 18.80 0.19
C PHE A 49 2.47 19.66 0.75
N LEU A 50 2.45 20.01 2.04
CA LEU A 50 3.53 20.78 2.69
C LEU A 50 4.86 20.00 2.73
N GLY A 51 4.81 18.67 2.77
CA GLY A 51 5.98 17.78 2.79
C GLY A 51 6.56 17.43 1.42
N THR A 52 6.13 18.11 0.35
CA THR A 52 6.63 17.81 -1.01
C THR A 52 8.13 18.11 -1.11
N PRO A 53 8.98 17.16 -1.58
CA PRO A 53 10.42 17.35 -1.65
C PRO A 53 10.75 18.45 -2.65
N ARG A 54 11.65 19.36 -2.25
CA ARG A 54 12.11 20.47 -3.08
C ARG A 54 12.99 19.91 -4.21
N SER A 55 12.70 20.31 -5.45
CA SER A 55 13.56 20.05 -6.59
C SER A 55 14.64 21.13 -6.63
N GLY A 56 15.91 20.73 -6.70
CA GLY A 56 17.06 21.65 -6.73
C GLY A 56 17.25 22.40 -8.05
N SER A 57 16.41 22.15 -9.06
CA SER A 57 16.51 22.82 -10.37
C SER A 57 15.79 24.17 -10.34
N GLY A 58 16.54 25.24 -10.61
CA GLY A 58 16.03 26.61 -10.75
C GLY A 58 15.22 26.81 -12.02
N VAL A 59 14.09 26.13 -12.15
CA VAL A 59 13.18 26.25 -13.31
C VAL A 59 12.46 27.61 -13.24
N PRO A 60 12.38 28.37 -14.35
CA PRO A 60 11.69 29.65 -14.38
C PRO A 60 10.22 29.50 -13.98
N ARG A 61 9.79 30.26 -12.96
CA ARG A 61 8.44 30.19 -12.39
C ARG A 61 7.42 30.73 -13.38
N ARG A 62 6.49 29.88 -13.83
CA ARG A 62 5.36 30.30 -14.68
C ARG A 62 4.54 31.39 -13.98
N PRO A 63 4.05 32.42 -14.70
CA PRO A 63 3.30 33.53 -14.11
C PRO A 63 2.05 33.06 -13.35
N GLY A 64 1.37 32.01 -13.82
CA GLY A 64 0.19 31.45 -13.15
C GLY A 64 0.46 30.87 -11.74
N TRP A 65 1.67 30.41 -11.44
CA TRP A 65 2.03 30.02 -10.06
C TRP A 65 2.18 31.24 -9.15
N ARG A 66 2.75 32.33 -9.66
CA ARG A 66 2.89 33.59 -8.89
C ARG A 66 1.52 34.19 -8.59
N CYS A 67 0.61 34.22 -9.57
CA CYS A 67 -0.74 34.74 -9.39
C CYS A 67 -1.54 33.92 -8.39
N ARG A 68 -1.47 32.58 -8.42
CA ARG A 68 -2.17 31.72 -7.44
C ARG A 68 -1.62 31.87 -6.02
N ILE A 69 -0.31 31.93 -5.87
CA ILE A 69 0.33 32.15 -4.56
C ILE A 69 -0.08 33.53 -4.02
N ALA A 70 -0.02 34.57 -4.85
CA ALA A 70 -0.46 35.91 -4.49
C ALA A 70 -1.94 35.93 -4.08
N ALA A 71 -2.83 35.36 -4.90
CA ALA A 71 -4.26 35.27 -4.62
C ALA A 71 -4.58 34.54 -3.31
N SER A 72 -3.82 33.48 -2.98
CA SER A 72 -3.97 32.74 -1.73
C SER A 72 -3.62 33.61 -0.51
N PHE A 73 -2.51 34.35 -0.56
CA PHE A 73 -2.13 35.24 0.53
C PHE A 73 -3.03 36.47 0.63
N THR A 74 -3.53 37.00 -0.48
CA THR A 74 -4.52 38.10 -0.44
C THR A 74 -5.83 37.62 0.18
N LEU A 75 -6.29 36.40 -0.13
CA LEU A 75 -7.47 35.80 0.52
C LEU A 75 -7.27 35.63 2.03
N THR A 76 -6.09 35.17 2.50
CA THR A 76 -5.78 35.15 3.94
C THR A 76 -5.94 36.52 4.58
N GLY A 77 -5.40 37.57 3.96
CA GLY A 77 -5.52 38.93 4.46
C GLY A 77 -6.97 39.43 4.50
N LEU A 78 -7.76 39.13 3.47
CA LEU A 78 -9.17 39.53 3.39
C LEU A 78 -10.05 38.84 4.44
N PHE A 79 -9.81 37.56 4.74
CA PHE A 79 -10.54 36.86 5.82
C PHE A 79 -10.14 37.37 7.21
N LEU A 80 -8.87 37.72 7.43
CA LEU A 80 -8.46 38.37 8.68
C LEU A 80 -9.05 39.77 8.82
N ALA A 81 -9.16 40.52 7.72
CA ALA A 81 -9.76 41.84 7.72
C ALA A 81 -11.28 41.82 8.02
N ASP A 82 -12.01 40.75 7.64
CA ASP A 82 -13.44 40.62 7.95
C ASP A 82 -13.74 40.47 9.46
N ILE A 83 -12.75 40.03 10.26
CA ILE A 83 -12.88 39.89 11.71
C ILE A 83 -13.13 41.25 12.38
N ILE A 84 -12.51 42.33 11.88
CA ILE A 84 -12.59 43.66 12.52
C ILE A 84 -14.02 44.22 12.42
N PRO A 85 -14.66 44.34 11.24
CA PRO A 85 -16.05 44.74 11.15
C PRO A 85 -17.02 43.78 11.86
N ALA A 86 -16.73 42.46 11.87
CA ALA A 86 -17.55 41.48 12.58
C ALA A 86 -17.57 41.73 14.10
N THR A 87 -16.45 42.17 14.68
CA THR A 87 -16.36 42.52 16.12
C THR A 87 -17.01 43.86 16.46
N ILE A 88 -17.04 44.81 15.53
CA ILE A 88 -17.65 46.13 15.72
C ILE A 88 -19.17 46.07 15.54
N SER A 89 -19.67 45.21 14.66
CA SER A 89 -21.09 45.02 14.36
C SER A 89 -21.84 44.13 15.39
N GLN A 90 -21.45 44.22 16.67
CA GLN A 90 -21.90 43.38 17.80
C GLN A 90 -23.43 43.25 17.99
N GLN A 91 -24.24 44.05 17.29
CA GLN A 91 -25.64 44.28 17.61
C GLN A 91 -26.68 43.89 16.54
N GLU A 92 -26.29 43.47 15.33
CA GLU A 92 -27.27 43.34 14.23
C GLU A 92 -27.33 42.00 13.45
N LEU A 93 -26.30 41.15 13.46
CA LEU A 93 -26.20 40.04 12.48
C LEU A 93 -25.97 38.61 12.99
N GLY A 94 -25.72 38.38 14.28
CA GLY A 94 -25.57 37.03 14.83
C GLY A 94 -24.51 36.93 15.93
N PRO A 95 -24.24 35.72 16.47
CA PRO A 95 -23.24 35.52 17.50
C PRO A 95 -21.82 35.77 16.96
N VAL A 96 -21.13 36.76 17.54
CA VAL A 96 -19.76 37.18 17.14
C VAL A 96 -18.78 36.01 17.09
N TYR A 97 -18.90 35.07 18.01
CA TYR A 97 -18.03 33.88 18.09
C TYR A 97 -18.07 33.01 16.83
N LEU A 98 -19.22 32.89 16.18
CA LEU A 98 -19.39 32.09 14.97
C LEU A 98 -18.65 32.70 13.77
N GLU A 99 -18.76 34.01 13.60
CA GLU A 99 -18.14 34.76 12.51
C GLU A 99 -16.61 34.81 12.65
N VAL A 100 -16.12 34.99 13.88
CA VAL A 100 -14.67 34.93 14.19
C VAL A 100 -14.13 33.52 13.94
N LEU A 101 -14.86 32.48 14.33
CA LEU A 101 -14.47 31.10 14.11
C LEU A 101 -14.42 30.76 12.62
N ALA A 102 -15.47 31.07 11.86
CA ALA A 102 -15.56 30.78 10.43
C ALA A 102 -14.49 31.53 9.62
N SER A 103 -14.32 32.83 9.86
CA SER A 103 -13.29 33.65 9.21
C SER A 103 -11.88 33.24 9.62
N GLY A 104 -11.67 32.83 10.88
CA GLY A 104 -10.40 32.30 11.37
C GLY A 104 -10.01 30.99 10.70
N ILE A 105 -10.96 30.05 10.54
CA ILE A 105 -10.75 28.79 9.82
C ILE A 105 -10.41 29.10 8.35
N ALA A 106 -11.17 29.96 7.68
CA ALA A 106 -10.92 30.34 6.30
C ALA A 106 -9.54 31.00 6.10
N ALA A 107 -9.14 31.90 6.99
CA ALA A 107 -7.81 32.53 6.97
C ALA A 107 -6.68 31.49 7.10
N LEU A 108 -6.79 30.57 8.06
CA LEU A 108 -5.84 29.48 8.26
C LEU A 108 -5.77 28.56 7.04
N THR A 109 -6.91 28.25 6.43
CA THR A 109 -6.98 27.46 5.20
C THR A 109 -6.23 28.12 4.04
N TRP A 110 -6.48 29.40 3.76
CA TRP A 110 -5.80 30.09 2.66
C TRP A 110 -4.30 30.32 2.94
N LEU A 111 -3.91 30.43 4.21
CA LEU A 111 -2.51 30.48 4.60
C LEU A 111 -1.81 29.15 4.34
N THR A 112 -2.38 28.05 4.85
CA THR A 112 -1.84 26.69 4.65
C THR A 112 -1.81 26.31 3.18
N HIS A 113 -2.84 26.67 2.41
CA HIS A 113 -2.90 26.49 0.97
C HIS A 113 -1.82 27.31 0.24
N GLY A 114 -1.61 28.57 0.61
CA GLY A 114 -0.58 29.43 0.02
C GLY A 114 0.83 28.88 0.24
N VAL A 115 1.12 28.36 1.45
CA VAL A 115 2.39 27.69 1.77
C VAL A 115 2.52 26.38 0.99
N ALA A 116 1.45 25.59 0.88
CA ALA A 116 1.45 24.36 0.08
C ALA A 116 1.73 24.63 -1.40
N LEU A 117 1.13 25.67 -1.99
CA LEU A 117 1.41 26.11 -3.37
C LEU A 117 2.86 26.59 -3.54
N LEU A 118 3.42 27.25 -2.53
CA LEU A 118 4.82 27.69 -2.54
C LEU A 118 5.79 26.50 -2.51
N MET A 119 5.47 25.44 -1.76
CA MET A 119 6.25 24.19 -1.77
C MET A 119 6.07 23.42 -3.08
N LEU A 120 4.85 23.31 -3.59
CA LEU A 120 4.54 22.65 -4.86
C LEU A 120 5.23 23.34 -6.03
N CYS A 121 5.26 24.68 -6.07
CA CYS A 121 5.97 25.47 -7.07
C CYS A 121 7.49 25.22 -7.06
N ARG A 122 8.05 24.81 -5.91
CA ARG A 122 9.47 24.43 -5.74
C ARG A 122 9.71 22.93 -5.86
N SER A 123 8.67 22.13 -6.11
CA SER A 123 8.76 20.68 -6.28
C SER A 123 8.76 20.31 -7.78
N ILE A 124 8.79 19.02 -8.08
CA ILE A 124 8.61 18.49 -9.44
C ILE A 124 7.29 18.97 -10.11
N HIS A 125 6.29 19.34 -9.29
CA HIS A 125 5.00 19.88 -9.74
C HIS A 125 5.08 21.34 -10.21
N GLY A 126 6.19 22.04 -10.01
CA GLY A 126 6.38 23.39 -10.53
C GLY A 126 6.34 23.45 -12.07
N SER A 127 6.67 22.33 -12.72
CA SER A 127 6.57 22.13 -14.17
C SER A 127 5.13 21.94 -14.67
N THR A 128 4.21 21.50 -13.80
CA THR A 128 2.81 21.23 -14.15
C THR A 128 1.87 22.28 -13.54
N ARG A 129 0.56 22.19 -13.85
CA ARG A 129 -0.46 23.05 -13.22
C ARG A 129 -0.68 22.72 -11.73
N GLY A 130 -0.07 21.65 -11.23
CA GLY A 130 -0.32 21.07 -9.91
C GLY A 130 -1.53 20.12 -9.91
N PRO A 131 -1.85 19.51 -8.77
CA PRO A 131 -2.97 18.58 -8.64
C PRO A 131 -4.31 19.28 -8.90
N ALA A 132 -5.10 18.78 -9.85
CA ALA A 132 -6.43 19.34 -10.17
C ALA A 132 -7.41 19.28 -8.99
N ALA A 133 -7.26 18.28 -8.10
CA ALA A 133 -8.04 18.15 -6.89
C ALA A 133 -7.95 19.39 -5.98
N LEU A 134 -6.76 19.98 -5.84
CA LEU A 134 -6.58 21.19 -5.02
C LEU A 134 -7.33 22.39 -5.60
N ALA A 135 -7.37 22.53 -6.93
CA ALA A 135 -8.14 23.59 -7.59
C ALA A 135 -9.65 23.36 -7.41
N LEU A 136 -10.13 22.12 -7.54
CA LEU A 136 -11.55 21.81 -7.33
C LEU A 136 -12.00 22.11 -5.89
N LEU A 137 -11.17 21.78 -4.90
CA LEU A 137 -11.49 22.03 -3.49
C LEU A 137 -11.57 23.53 -3.16
N THR A 138 -10.85 24.41 -3.87
CA THR A 138 -10.98 25.86 -3.69
C THR A 138 -12.33 26.42 -4.17
N LEU A 139 -13.07 25.68 -5.00
CA LEU A 139 -14.40 26.07 -5.46
C LEU A 139 -15.51 25.65 -4.48
N LEU A 140 -15.24 24.72 -3.56
CA LEU A 140 -16.23 24.17 -2.64
C LEU A 140 -16.86 25.22 -1.70
N PRO A 141 -16.15 26.28 -1.25
CA PRO A 141 -16.75 27.35 -0.45
C PRO A 141 -17.55 28.40 -1.25
N LEU A 142 -17.54 28.36 -2.59
CA LEU A 142 -18.25 29.33 -3.44
C LEU A 142 -19.75 29.47 -3.12
N PRO A 143 -20.51 28.38 -2.89
CA PRO A 143 -21.94 28.49 -2.60
C PRO A 143 -22.21 29.37 -1.37
N SER A 144 -21.36 29.28 -0.33
CA SER A 144 -21.53 30.08 0.87
C SER A 144 -21.30 31.57 0.63
N LEU A 145 -20.26 31.91 -0.14
CA LEU A 145 -19.98 33.31 -0.51
C LEU A 145 -21.11 33.90 -1.36
N ILE A 146 -21.67 33.12 -2.30
CA ILE A 146 -22.78 33.54 -3.16
C ILE A 146 -24.06 33.73 -2.33
N ILE A 147 -24.40 32.80 -1.43
CA ILE A 147 -25.56 32.92 -0.54
C ILE A 147 -25.45 34.19 0.32
N THR A 148 -24.26 34.45 0.87
CA THR A 148 -24.00 35.64 1.69
C THR A 148 -24.11 36.93 0.86
N LEU A 149 -23.64 36.92 -0.38
CA LEU A 149 -23.77 38.05 -1.29
C LEU A 149 -25.24 38.35 -1.64
N VAL A 150 -25.99 37.31 -2.01
CA VAL A 150 -27.43 37.43 -2.32
C VAL A 150 -28.20 37.96 -1.13
N TRP A 151 -27.85 37.52 0.08
CA TRP A 151 -28.45 38.00 1.33
C TRP A 151 -28.25 39.51 1.53
N TYR A 152 -27.04 40.03 1.29
CA TYR A 152 -26.78 41.48 1.34
C TYR A 152 -27.55 42.25 0.26
N CYS A 153 -27.64 41.71 -0.96
CA CYS A 153 -28.39 42.32 -2.05
C CYS A 153 -29.90 42.40 -1.76
N GLN A 154 -30.49 41.33 -1.20
CA GLN A 154 -31.91 41.28 -0.86
C GLN A 154 -32.28 42.21 0.29
N ARG A 155 -31.38 42.42 1.25
CA ARG A 155 -31.63 43.26 2.43
C ARG A 155 -31.48 44.75 2.14
N GLY A 156 -30.94 45.14 0.97
CA GLY A 156 -30.77 46.53 0.56
C GLY A 156 -29.77 47.33 1.41
N THR A 157 -28.96 46.66 2.24
CA THR A 157 -28.01 47.28 3.19
C THR A 157 -26.59 47.42 2.63
N ALA A 158 -26.36 47.05 1.38
CA ALA A 158 -25.03 47.03 0.76
C ALA A 158 -24.34 48.41 0.72
N TRP A 159 -25.10 49.49 0.53
CA TRP A 159 -24.60 50.87 0.48
C TRP A 159 -25.49 51.81 1.28
N SER A 160 -25.40 51.71 2.61
CA SER A 160 -25.97 52.72 3.52
C SER A 160 -24.84 53.41 4.30
N PRO A 161 -24.71 54.76 4.22
CA PRO A 161 -23.73 55.50 5.02
C PRO A 161 -24.03 55.46 6.53
N ALA A 162 -25.22 54.96 6.94
CA ALA A 162 -25.60 54.83 8.34
C ALA A 162 -24.91 53.64 9.07
N HIS A 163 -24.43 52.63 8.33
CA HIS A 163 -23.81 51.43 8.92
C HIS A 163 -22.47 51.11 8.23
N PRO A 164 -21.37 51.81 8.59
CA PRO A 164 -20.07 51.64 7.93
C PRO A 164 -19.50 50.22 8.06
N ALA A 165 -19.79 49.52 9.16
CA ALA A 165 -19.36 48.14 9.37
C ALA A 165 -19.98 47.18 8.34
N VAL A 166 -21.29 47.30 8.08
CA VAL A 166 -22.01 46.44 7.13
C VAL A 166 -21.54 46.68 5.69
N SER A 167 -21.35 47.95 5.32
CA SER A 167 -20.79 48.34 4.02
C SER A 167 -19.36 47.79 3.85
N SER A 168 -18.53 47.86 4.88
CA SER A 168 -17.17 47.31 4.84
C SER A 168 -17.15 45.78 4.63
N ARG A 169 -18.03 45.02 5.31
CA ARG A 169 -18.14 43.56 5.11
C ARG A 169 -18.57 43.21 3.69
N PHE A 170 -19.52 43.95 3.13
CA PHE A 170 -19.93 43.76 1.73
C PHE A 170 -18.76 43.99 0.77
N THR A 171 -17.99 45.07 0.95
CA THR A 171 -16.81 45.33 0.11
C THR A 171 -15.73 44.24 0.23
N ILE A 172 -15.48 43.73 1.44
CA ILE A 172 -14.53 42.64 1.68
C ILE A 172 -15.01 41.36 0.99
N LEU A 173 -16.30 41.03 1.06
CA LEU A 173 -16.88 39.87 0.38
C LEU A 173 -16.72 39.96 -1.15
N CYS A 174 -16.93 41.14 -1.74
CA CYS A 174 -16.69 41.36 -3.17
C CYS A 174 -15.20 41.16 -3.53
N LEU A 175 -14.28 41.65 -2.70
CA LEU A 175 -12.84 41.46 -2.90
C LEU A 175 -12.42 39.98 -2.75
N GLN A 176 -13.06 39.23 -1.86
CA GLN A 176 -12.85 37.78 -1.71
C GLN A 176 -13.28 37.03 -2.99
N LEU A 177 -14.48 37.31 -3.50
CA LEU A 177 -14.98 36.72 -4.75
C LEU A 177 -14.09 37.08 -5.95
N ALA A 178 -13.63 38.33 -6.05
CA ALA A 178 -12.71 38.77 -7.10
C ALA A 178 -11.35 38.05 -7.00
N SER A 179 -10.80 37.90 -5.79
CA SER A 179 -9.53 37.19 -5.58
C SER A 179 -9.63 35.70 -5.92
N LEU A 180 -10.76 35.08 -5.61
CA LEU A 180 -11.05 33.68 -5.98
C LEU A 180 -11.21 33.51 -7.50
N LEU A 181 -11.84 34.47 -8.18
CA LEU A 181 -11.92 34.49 -9.64
C LEU A 181 -10.53 34.57 -10.29
N VAL A 182 -9.66 35.46 -9.78
CA VAL A 182 -8.26 35.57 -10.21
C VAL A 182 -7.51 34.25 -10.02
N TYR A 183 -7.74 33.56 -8.89
CA TYR A 183 -7.16 32.24 -8.63
C TYR A 183 -7.56 31.21 -9.70
N VAL A 184 -8.86 31.13 -10.03
CA VAL A 184 -9.40 30.20 -11.02
C VAL A 184 -8.90 30.52 -12.43
N ILE A 185 -8.92 31.79 -12.84
CA ILE A 185 -8.40 32.24 -14.14
C ILE A 185 -6.90 31.90 -14.25
N SER A 186 -6.14 32.10 -13.18
CA SER A 186 -4.70 31.77 -13.12
C SER A 186 -4.42 30.27 -13.23
N TYR A 187 -5.38 29.41 -12.87
CA TYR A 187 -5.31 27.97 -13.06
C TYR A 187 -5.66 27.54 -14.50
N LEU A 188 -6.63 28.24 -15.13
CA LEU A 188 -7.14 27.93 -16.47
C LEU A 188 -6.25 28.45 -17.61
N LEU A 189 -5.47 29.52 -17.39
CA LEU A 189 -4.63 30.10 -18.44
C LEU A 189 -3.67 29.05 -19.05
N PRO A 190 -3.77 28.74 -20.36
CA PRO A 190 -2.84 27.85 -21.03
C PRO A 190 -1.47 28.53 -21.11
N THR A 191 -0.42 27.81 -20.71
CA THR A 191 0.96 28.28 -20.90
C THR A 191 1.60 27.47 -22.02
N THR A 192 2.17 28.23 -22.95
CA THR A 192 2.78 27.88 -24.23
C THR A 192 3.66 26.64 -24.15
N GLU A 193 3.48 25.72 -25.11
CA GLU A 193 4.39 24.59 -25.34
C GLU A 193 5.79 25.10 -25.70
N ARG A 194 6.83 24.48 -25.13
CA ARG A 194 8.00 24.15 -25.94
C ARG A 194 8.73 22.93 -25.43
N HIS A 195 9.00 22.08 -26.41
CA HIS A 195 10.00 21.01 -26.48
C HIS A 195 11.36 21.39 -25.89
N GLU A 196 12.15 20.36 -25.58
CA GLU A 196 13.57 20.35 -25.19
C GLU A 196 13.87 20.33 -23.69
N PHE A 197 14.26 19.13 -23.19
CA PHE A 197 15.56 18.94 -22.54
C PHE A 197 15.96 17.46 -22.66
N LEU A 198 16.59 17.16 -23.81
CA LEU A 198 17.59 16.10 -23.93
C LEU A 198 18.86 16.51 -23.16
N SER A 199 19.64 15.51 -22.76
CA SER A 199 20.91 15.58 -21.98
C SER A 199 20.69 15.94 -20.50
N ILE A 200 21.11 15.12 -19.54
CA ILE A 200 22.48 14.68 -19.32
C ILE A 200 22.52 13.20 -18.95
N ASN A 201 23.28 12.47 -19.75
CA ASN A 201 23.72 11.10 -19.51
C ASN A 201 24.90 11.14 -18.52
N SER A 202 24.92 10.29 -17.50
CA SER A 202 26.14 9.59 -17.05
C SER A 202 25.85 8.56 -15.96
N SER A 203 26.14 7.30 -16.32
CA SER A 203 26.78 6.23 -15.53
C SER A 203 26.26 6.01 -14.11
N TRP A 204 25.63 4.90 -13.74
CA TRP A 204 26.11 3.52 -13.85
C TRP A 204 24.91 2.57 -13.67
N GLN A 205 24.40 1.95 -14.74
CA GLN A 205 23.47 0.81 -14.60
C GLN A 205 23.30 -0.03 -15.86
N GLN A 206 24.31 -0.04 -16.74
CA GLN A 206 24.42 -1.09 -17.74
C GLN A 206 24.94 -2.35 -17.05
N ASP A 207 24.03 -3.29 -16.83
CA ASP A 207 24.20 -4.63 -17.37
C ASP A 207 22.83 -5.19 -17.77
N GLN A 208 22.60 -5.16 -19.08
CA GLN A 208 21.51 -5.84 -19.78
C GLN A 208 21.95 -7.26 -20.12
N LEU A 209 21.12 -8.26 -19.80
CA LEU A 209 21.15 -9.54 -20.49
C LEU A 209 20.09 -9.50 -21.61
N ILE A 210 20.57 -9.12 -22.80
CA ILE A 210 20.08 -9.42 -24.16
C ILE A 210 18.65 -8.98 -24.52
N SER A 211 18.56 -7.95 -25.37
CA SER A 211 17.51 -7.80 -26.41
C SER A 211 18.03 -6.87 -27.53
N GLU A 212 17.79 -7.26 -28.78
CA GLU A 212 18.20 -6.59 -30.04
C GLU A 212 17.65 -5.16 -30.23
N PRO A 213 18.28 -4.37 -31.13
CA PRO A 213 18.07 -2.93 -31.22
C PRO A 213 16.90 -2.57 -32.14
N GLY A 214 16.05 -1.65 -31.69
CA GLY A 214 15.18 -0.88 -32.60
C GLY A 214 13.69 -0.91 -32.28
N THR A 215 13.27 -0.51 -31.08
CA THR A 215 12.12 0.40 -30.92
C THR A 215 12.09 0.93 -29.50
N SER A 216 12.41 2.20 -29.34
CA SER A 216 12.27 2.94 -28.08
C SER A 216 10.80 3.11 -27.72
N LEU A 217 10.26 2.21 -26.90
CA LEU A 217 8.95 2.40 -26.25
C LEU A 217 9.13 3.30 -25.02
N SER A 218 8.72 4.55 -25.22
CA SER A 218 8.62 5.68 -24.29
C SER A 218 7.59 5.48 -23.17
N GLY A 219 7.67 4.36 -22.45
CA GLY A 219 6.89 4.10 -21.23
C GLY A 219 7.84 3.93 -20.05
N GLN A 220 8.19 5.02 -19.38
CA GLN A 220 9.02 4.99 -18.17
C GLN A 220 8.42 3.98 -17.17
N GLN A 221 9.08 2.83 -16.97
CA GLN A 221 8.53 1.74 -16.19
C GLN A 221 8.33 2.22 -14.75
N ARG A 222 7.07 2.36 -14.33
CA ARG A 222 6.73 2.97 -13.04
C ARG A 222 7.03 1.99 -11.91
N VAL A 223 7.52 2.53 -10.80
CA VAL A 223 7.73 1.79 -9.56
C VAL A 223 6.43 1.82 -8.76
N ALA A 224 6.03 0.67 -8.21
CA ALA A 224 4.87 0.57 -7.34
C ALA A 224 5.11 1.32 -6.03
N GLU A 225 4.10 2.04 -5.53
CA GLU A 225 4.07 2.79 -4.24
C GLU A 225 5.09 3.93 -4.04
N ASP A 226 6.28 3.84 -4.63
CA ASP A 226 7.34 4.81 -4.43
C ASP A 226 7.03 6.10 -5.17
N GLY A 227 6.98 7.22 -4.44
CA GLY A 227 6.59 8.54 -4.97
C GLY A 227 5.10 8.86 -4.80
N GLU A 228 4.30 7.90 -4.33
CA GLU A 228 2.87 8.08 -4.04
C GLU A 228 2.64 8.63 -2.63
N SER A 229 1.52 9.35 -2.45
CA SER A 229 1.14 9.90 -1.14
C SER A 229 0.80 8.79 -0.14
N TRP A 230 0.88 9.11 1.16
CA TRP A 230 0.52 8.15 2.21
C TRP A 230 -0.95 7.70 2.10
N LEU A 231 -1.86 8.59 1.68
CA LEU A 231 -3.27 8.28 1.40
C LEU A 231 -3.43 7.35 0.19
N SER A 232 -2.71 7.63 -0.90
CA SER A 232 -2.71 6.80 -2.10
C SER A 232 -2.25 5.38 -1.78
N ARG A 233 -1.21 5.25 -0.94
CA ARG A 233 -0.73 3.97 -0.42
C ARG A 233 -1.72 3.27 0.50
N PHE A 234 -2.37 4.01 1.40
CA PHE A 234 -3.32 3.46 2.36
C PHE A 234 -4.60 2.92 1.69
N PHE A 235 -5.12 3.64 0.69
CA PHE A 235 -6.32 3.26 -0.05
C PHE A 235 -6.05 2.47 -1.34
N TYR A 236 -4.79 2.08 -1.60
CA TYR A 236 -4.38 1.36 -2.81
C TYR A 236 -4.67 2.10 -4.13
N ALA A 237 -4.88 3.42 -4.08
CA ALA A 237 -5.26 4.22 -5.25
C ALA A 237 -4.16 4.23 -6.34
N TRP A 238 -2.89 4.03 -5.94
CA TRP A 238 -1.76 3.87 -6.87
C TRP A 238 -1.92 2.68 -7.84
N MET A 239 -2.79 1.71 -7.53
CA MET A 239 -3.05 0.56 -8.39
C MET A 239 -4.03 0.88 -9.54
N ASN A 240 -4.84 1.93 -9.42
CA ASN A 240 -5.90 2.26 -10.39
C ASN A 240 -5.40 2.34 -11.84
N PRO A 241 -4.26 2.97 -12.17
CA PRO A 241 -3.80 3.03 -13.56
C PRO A 241 -3.37 1.66 -14.10
N LEU A 242 -2.88 0.75 -13.24
CA LEU A 242 -2.57 -0.63 -13.64
C LEU A 242 -3.85 -1.42 -13.91
N MET A 243 -4.86 -1.26 -13.06
CA MET A 243 -6.17 -1.89 -13.26
C MET A 243 -6.84 -1.41 -14.54
N GLU A 244 -6.77 -0.10 -14.84
CA GLU A 244 -7.31 0.47 -16.07
C GLU A 244 -6.59 -0.09 -17.31
N ARG A 245 -5.26 -0.22 -17.27
CA ARG A 245 -4.51 -0.89 -18.34
C ARG A 245 -4.92 -2.36 -18.52
N GLY A 246 -5.16 -3.06 -17.41
CA GLY A 246 -5.66 -4.44 -17.43
C GLY A 246 -7.05 -4.54 -18.04
N TYR A 247 -7.96 -3.63 -17.68
CA TYR A 247 -9.30 -3.52 -18.27
C TYR A 247 -9.25 -3.23 -19.77
N GLN A 248 -8.28 -2.43 -20.21
CA GLN A 248 -8.04 -2.14 -21.62
C GLN A 248 -7.25 -3.23 -22.37
N TRP A 249 -6.97 -4.38 -21.74
CA TRP A 249 -6.19 -5.48 -22.32
C TRP A 249 -4.78 -5.08 -22.79
N LYS A 250 -4.14 -4.14 -22.07
CA LYS A 250 -2.80 -3.59 -22.36
C LYS A 250 -1.69 -4.19 -21.48
N LEU A 251 -1.93 -5.37 -20.89
CA LEU A 251 -0.97 -6.12 -20.07
C LEU A 251 -0.54 -7.38 -20.82
N ASN A 252 0.29 -7.21 -21.85
CA ASN A 252 0.69 -8.31 -22.75
C ASN A 252 2.10 -8.81 -22.45
N GLN A 253 2.96 -7.95 -21.89
CA GLN A 253 4.35 -8.27 -21.58
C GLN A 253 4.62 -8.12 -20.07
N PRO A 254 5.59 -8.86 -19.49
CA PRO A 254 5.98 -8.69 -18.09
C PRO A 254 6.42 -7.25 -17.73
N GLN A 255 6.89 -6.50 -18.73
CA GLN A 255 7.34 -5.11 -18.59
C GLN A 255 6.18 -4.11 -18.42
N ASP A 256 4.95 -4.52 -18.74
CA ASP A 256 3.75 -3.68 -18.60
C ASP A 256 3.33 -3.47 -17.14
N VAL A 257 3.87 -4.29 -16.23
CA VAL A 257 3.61 -4.26 -14.79
C VAL A 257 4.62 -3.36 -14.08
N TYR A 258 4.20 -2.80 -12.94
CA TYR A 258 5.06 -1.97 -12.11
C TYR A 258 6.23 -2.74 -11.49
N LEU A 259 7.35 -2.04 -11.36
CA LEU A 259 8.53 -2.53 -10.65
C LEU A 259 8.28 -2.53 -9.13
N LEU A 260 8.93 -3.45 -8.42
CA LEU A 260 8.82 -3.51 -6.96
C LEU A 260 9.35 -2.22 -6.31
N PRO A 261 8.70 -1.74 -5.22
CA PRO A 261 9.21 -0.65 -4.42
C PRO A 261 10.64 -0.92 -3.97
N ARG A 262 11.47 0.11 -3.87
CA ARG A 262 12.90 0.02 -3.52
C ARG A 262 13.16 -0.69 -2.19
N GLN A 263 12.21 -0.63 -1.26
CA GLN A 263 12.30 -1.31 0.04
C GLN A 263 12.09 -2.83 -0.05
N LEU A 264 11.35 -3.30 -1.06
CA LEU A 264 11.05 -4.72 -1.28
C LEU A 264 12.02 -5.40 -2.26
N GLN A 265 12.90 -4.63 -2.90
CA GLN A 265 13.90 -5.17 -3.82
C GLN A 265 14.89 -6.09 -3.09
N ALA A 266 15.16 -7.25 -3.69
CA ALA A 266 15.99 -8.29 -3.09
C ALA A 266 17.38 -7.76 -2.69
N ALA A 267 18.02 -6.94 -3.51
CA ALA A 267 19.34 -6.37 -3.21
C ALA A 267 19.38 -5.67 -1.85
N ARG A 268 18.48 -4.70 -1.63
CA ARG A 268 18.41 -3.92 -0.39
C ARG A 268 18.03 -4.76 0.82
N VAL A 269 17.10 -5.71 0.64
CA VAL A 269 16.69 -6.64 1.70
C VAL A 269 17.88 -7.53 2.11
N CYS A 270 18.63 -8.03 1.14
CA CYS A 270 19.80 -8.86 1.37
C CYS A 270 20.91 -8.09 2.07
N ASP A 271 21.21 -6.87 1.64
CA ASP A 271 22.26 -6.06 2.23
C ASP A 271 21.98 -5.79 3.72
N ARG A 272 20.72 -5.45 4.05
CA ARG A 272 20.27 -5.31 5.44
C ARG A 272 20.41 -6.60 6.25
N PHE A 273 19.98 -7.72 5.66
CA PHE A 273 20.07 -9.03 6.31
C PHE A 273 21.52 -9.43 6.58
N TYR A 274 22.42 -9.27 5.61
CA TYR A 274 23.83 -9.61 5.74
C TYR A 274 24.59 -8.69 6.69
N ALA A 275 24.31 -7.38 6.68
CA ALA A 275 24.89 -6.45 7.65
C ALA A 275 24.55 -6.87 9.09
N CYS A 276 23.31 -7.28 9.33
CA CYS A 276 22.90 -7.79 10.64
C CYS A 276 23.52 -9.16 10.96
N TRP A 277 23.63 -10.05 9.97
CA TRP A 277 24.28 -11.35 10.12
C TRP A 277 25.75 -11.20 10.55
N GLN A 278 26.50 -10.34 9.86
CA GLN A 278 27.91 -10.06 10.15
C GLN A 278 28.07 -9.42 11.54
N LYS A 279 27.20 -8.46 11.90
CA LYS A 279 27.22 -7.86 13.23
C LYS A 279 27.02 -8.91 14.33
N LYS A 280 26.07 -9.83 14.18
CA LYS A 280 25.85 -10.92 15.16
C LYS A 280 26.99 -11.93 15.18
N ALA A 281 27.58 -12.25 14.03
CA ALA A 281 28.75 -13.12 13.96
C ALA A 281 29.95 -12.51 14.69
N ALA A 282 30.21 -11.22 14.50
CA ALA A 282 31.30 -10.51 15.18
C ALA A 282 31.08 -10.40 16.69
N LEU A 283 29.83 -10.13 17.13
CA LEU A 283 29.50 -10.12 18.56
C LEU A 283 29.74 -11.48 19.22
N HIS A 284 29.38 -12.57 18.54
CA HIS A 284 29.62 -13.92 19.04
C HIS A 284 31.12 -14.23 19.15
N GLN A 285 31.94 -13.76 18.20
CA GLN A 285 33.40 -13.91 18.27
C GLN A 285 34.01 -13.13 19.43
N VAL A 286 33.55 -11.89 19.68
CA VAL A 286 34.02 -11.08 20.82
C VAL A 286 33.59 -11.71 22.15
N GLU A 287 32.38 -12.23 22.24
CA GLU A 287 31.88 -12.93 23.43
C GLU A 287 32.71 -14.20 23.69
N GLU A 288 33.02 -14.98 22.63
CA GLU A 288 33.89 -16.15 22.67
C GLU A 288 35.32 -15.79 23.15
N GLU A 289 35.90 -14.71 22.62
CA GLU A 289 37.21 -14.20 23.05
C GLU A 289 37.20 -13.74 24.53
N THR A 290 36.17 -13.02 24.98
CA THR A 290 36.06 -12.57 26.40
C THR A 290 35.85 -13.72 27.39
N VAL A 291 35.10 -14.76 27.02
CA VAL A 291 34.93 -15.97 27.84
C VAL A 291 36.23 -16.77 27.93
N SER A 292 37.02 -16.82 26.83
CA SER A 292 38.33 -17.45 26.82
C SER A 292 39.37 -16.72 27.69
N LEU A 293 39.26 -15.40 27.83
CA LEU A 293 40.16 -14.58 28.65
C LEU A 293 39.81 -14.59 30.15
N THR A 294 38.57 -14.90 30.51
CA THR A 294 38.10 -14.92 31.92
C THR A 294 38.29 -16.29 32.58
N SER A 295 38.43 -17.36 31.78
CA SER A 295 38.60 -18.74 32.25
C SER A 295 39.98 -19.18 32.78
N PRO A 296 41.12 -18.46 32.62
CA PRO A 296 42.40 -18.92 33.16
C PRO A 296 42.63 -18.59 34.65
N ILE A 297 41.75 -17.83 35.33
CA ILE A 297 41.98 -17.42 36.73
C ILE A 297 41.50 -18.47 37.77
N ILE A 298 40.70 -19.47 37.37
CA ILE A 298 40.13 -20.48 38.32
C ILE A 298 40.75 -21.89 38.17
N ALA A 299 41.57 -22.16 37.15
CA ALA A 299 42.10 -23.50 36.91
C ALA A 299 43.53 -23.70 37.45
N ALA A 300 43.67 -23.72 38.77
CA ALA A 300 44.78 -24.39 39.45
C ALA A 300 44.27 -25.71 40.03
N GLY A 301 44.08 -26.72 39.17
CA GLY A 301 43.59 -28.04 39.59
C GLY A 301 43.24 -28.94 38.41
N ASP A 302 44.21 -29.76 38.03
CA ASP A 302 44.13 -31.08 37.39
C ASP A 302 43.00 -31.40 36.40
N GLY A 303 43.34 -31.61 35.12
CA GLY A 303 42.39 -32.16 34.12
C GLY A 303 42.64 -31.75 32.67
N SER A 304 43.65 -32.33 32.02
CA SER A 304 44.00 -32.04 30.61
C SER A 304 42.96 -32.53 29.57
N SER A 305 41.88 -33.19 29.99
CA SER A 305 40.79 -33.65 29.12
C SER A 305 39.64 -32.64 28.99
N ASP A 306 39.44 -31.75 29.98
CA ASP A 306 38.29 -30.84 30.00
C ASP A 306 38.52 -29.58 29.14
N VAL A 307 39.78 -29.24 28.87
CA VAL A 307 40.20 -28.09 28.03
C VAL A 307 39.87 -28.32 26.54
N ARG A 308 39.88 -29.57 26.07
CA ARG A 308 39.60 -29.92 24.67
C ARG A 308 38.10 -29.93 24.35
N ASP A 309 37.27 -30.32 25.31
CA ASP A 309 35.80 -30.27 25.20
C ASP A 309 35.24 -28.85 25.38
N SER A 310 35.92 -27.99 26.15
CA SER A 310 35.55 -26.57 26.30
C SER A 310 35.94 -25.73 25.08
N LEU A 311 37.07 -26.02 24.41
CA LEU A 311 37.46 -25.35 23.16
C LEU A 311 36.51 -25.67 21.98
N HIS A 312 35.86 -26.84 21.99
CA HIS A 312 34.86 -27.23 20.97
C HIS A 312 33.43 -26.73 21.28
N ARG A 313 33.14 -26.32 22.53
CA ARG A 313 31.83 -25.77 22.93
C ARG A 313 31.62 -24.29 22.59
N ALA A 314 32.69 -23.59 22.20
CA ALA A 314 32.70 -22.12 22.12
C ALA A 314 32.08 -21.55 20.83
N GLN A 315 31.96 -22.36 19.77
CA GLN A 315 31.56 -21.87 18.45
C GLN A 315 30.09 -22.22 18.11
N GLU A 316 29.12 -21.68 18.88
CA GLU A 316 27.72 -21.78 18.48
C GLU A 316 27.48 -21.02 17.15
N PRO A 317 26.98 -21.69 16.10
CA PRO A 317 26.74 -21.02 14.83
C PRO A 317 25.62 -19.99 14.97
N VAL A 318 25.82 -18.80 14.39
CA VAL A 318 24.80 -17.75 14.32
C VAL A 318 23.49 -18.33 13.79
N ARG A 319 22.46 -18.34 14.64
CA ARG A 319 21.15 -18.93 14.32
C ARG A 319 20.39 -18.03 13.35
N LEU A 320 19.89 -18.60 12.25
CA LEU A 320 19.12 -17.87 11.23
C LEU A 320 17.92 -17.11 11.81
N PHE A 321 17.18 -17.76 12.71
CA PHE A 321 16.04 -17.14 13.40
C PHE A 321 16.44 -15.87 14.17
N SER A 322 17.60 -15.88 14.83
CA SER A 322 18.11 -14.74 15.60
C SER A 322 18.37 -13.53 14.69
N VAL A 323 18.94 -13.74 13.50
CA VAL A 323 19.18 -12.66 12.52
C VAL A 323 17.87 -12.17 11.92
N LEU A 324 16.97 -13.08 11.55
CA LEU A 324 15.67 -12.75 10.98
C LEU A 324 14.83 -11.92 11.95
N HIS A 325 14.81 -12.31 13.23
CA HIS A 325 14.13 -11.61 14.30
C HIS A 325 14.70 -10.20 14.55
N ALA A 326 16.03 -10.05 14.52
CA ALA A 326 16.65 -8.73 14.68
C ALA A 326 16.30 -7.77 13.53
N VAL A 327 16.17 -8.26 12.29
CA VAL A 327 15.89 -7.42 11.11
C VAL A 327 14.40 -7.11 10.97
N PHE A 328 13.53 -8.09 11.17
CA PHE A 328 12.10 -7.98 10.87
C PHE A 328 11.19 -7.98 12.11
N GLY A 329 11.70 -8.39 13.28
CA GLY A 329 10.90 -8.69 14.48
C GLY A 329 10.07 -7.51 14.98
N LEU A 330 10.65 -6.30 15.09
CA LEU A 330 9.91 -5.12 15.56
C LEU A 330 8.69 -4.83 14.66
N ARG A 331 8.89 -4.79 13.33
CA ARG A 331 7.81 -4.54 12.38
C ARG A 331 6.78 -5.67 12.40
N PHE A 332 7.23 -6.91 12.57
CA PHE A 332 6.37 -8.08 12.67
C PHE A 332 5.47 -8.06 13.92
N TYR A 333 6.00 -7.74 15.10
CA TYR A 333 5.17 -7.64 16.32
C TYR A 333 4.20 -6.45 16.30
N LEU A 334 4.59 -5.32 15.71
CA LEU A 334 3.68 -4.19 15.49
C LEU A 334 2.47 -4.58 14.61
N LEU A 335 2.67 -5.45 13.62
CA LEU A 335 1.55 -6.01 12.84
C LEU A 335 0.65 -6.92 13.68
N GLY A 336 1.20 -7.61 14.69
CA GLY A 336 0.42 -8.34 15.67
C GLY A 336 -0.54 -7.46 16.47
N LEU A 337 -0.09 -6.27 16.89
CA LEU A 337 -0.96 -5.30 17.56
C LEU A 337 -2.08 -4.79 16.63
N LEU A 338 -1.74 -4.54 15.35
CA LEU A 338 -2.72 -4.15 14.35
C LEU A 338 -3.79 -5.24 14.12
N LYS A 339 -3.37 -6.52 14.09
CA LYS A 339 -4.30 -7.66 14.03
C LYS A 339 -5.18 -7.72 15.26
N LEU A 340 -4.62 -7.57 16.47
CA LEU A 340 -5.38 -7.58 17.71
C LEU A 340 -6.47 -6.50 17.71
N ALA A 341 -6.13 -5.27 17.31
CA ALA A 341 -7.10 -4.18 17.20
C ALA A 341 -8.24 -4.52 16.21
N GLY A 342 -7.91 -5.07 15.03
CA GLY A 342 -8.92 -5.53 14.07
C GLY A 342 -9.82 -6.65 14.61
N SER A 343 -9.26 -7.60 15.36
CA SER A 343 -10.01 -8.68 16.02
C SER A 343 -10.95 -8.13 17.10
N LEU A 344 -10.52 -7.18 17.91
CA LEU A 344 -11.35 -6.54 18.93
C LEU A 344 -12.54 -5.77 18.31
N LEU A 345 -12.30 -5.03 17.23
CA LEU A 345 -13.38 -4.35 16.50
C LEU A 345 -14.37 -5.33 15.87
N SER A 346 -13.96 -6.57 15.56
CA SER A 346 -14.88 -7.58 15.03
C SER A 346 -15.94 -8.00 16.06
N PHE A 347 -15.66 -7.85 17.35
CA PHE A 347 -16.61 -8.11 18.44
C PHE A 347 -17.57 -6.95 18.73
N SER A 348 -17.27 -5.73 18.24
CA SER A 348 -18.17 -4.60 18.45
C SER A 348 -19.50 -4.80 17.74
N GLY A 349 -19.54 -5.56 16.63
CA GLY A 349 -20.75 -5.85 15.87
C GLY A 349 -21.85 -6.51 16.71
N PRO A 350 -21.65 -7.74 17.22
CA PRO A 350 -22.63 -8.43 18.06
C PRO A 350 -23.02 -7.64 19.32
N LEU A 351 -22.05 -6.96 19.97
CA LEU A 351 -22.29 -6.17 21.17
C LEU A 351 -23.18 -4.95 20.92
N LEU A 352 -22.85 -4.15 19.90
CA LEU A 352 -23.63 -2.96 19.55
C LEU A 352 -24.99 -3.34 18.96
N LEU A 353 -25.08 -4.46 18.24
CA LEU A 353 -26.35 -4.97 17.74
C LEU A 353 -27.29 -5.36 18.88
N ASN A 354 -26.78 -6.04 19.91
CA ASN A 354 -27.56 -6.38 21.10
C ASN A 354 -28.09 -5.11 21.81
N LEU A 355 -27.23 -4.11 22.03
CA LEU A 355 -27.65 -2.82 22.60
C LEU A 355 -28.70 -2.11 21.73
N LEU A 356 -28.55 -2.14 20.40
CA LEU A 356 -29.50 -1.55 19.48
C LEU A 356 -30.86 -2.26 19.52
N VAL A 357 -30.88 -3.59 19.60
CA VAL A 357 -32.11 -4.37 19.73
C VAL A 357 -32.82 -4.06 21.06
N ASN A 358 -32.08 -4.03 22.18
CA ASN A 358 -32.64 -3.68 23.48
C ASN A 358 -33.19 -2.25 23.54
N PHE A 359 -32.55 -1.31 22.84
CA PHE A 359 -33.06 0.06 22.66
C PHE A 359 -34.41 0.06 21.92
N MET A 360 -34.53 -0.74 20.85
CA MET A 360 -35.79 -0.85 20.08
C MET A 360 -36.93 -1.47 20.90
N GLU A 361 -36.63 -2.41 21.79
CA GLU A 361 -37.62 -3.06 22.66
C GLU A 361 -38.08 -2.18 23.82
N SER A 362 -37.17 -1.47 24.48
CA SER A 362 -37.47 -0.71 25.71
C SER A 362 -38.15 0.65 25.46
N ARG A 363 -37.95 1.29 24.30
CA ARG A 363 -38.52 2.59 23.87
C ARG A 363 -38.41 3.77 24.85
N GLN A 364 -37.70 3.63 25.97
CA GLN A 364 -37.59 4.65 27.03
C GLN A 364 -36.32 5.50 26.90
N GLU A 365 -35.35 5.07 26.10
CA GLU A 365 -34.08 5.78 25.91
C GLU A 365 -34.17 6.86 24.82
N PRO A 366 -33.40 7.96 24.94
CA PRO A 366 -33.43 9.02 23.94
C PRO A 366 -32.79 8.56 22.61
N LEU A 367 -33.33 9.06 21.49
CA LEU A 367 -32.95 8.71 20.11
C LEU A 367 -31.45 8.78 19.86
N SER A 368 -30.74 9.67 20.56
CA SER A 368 -29.29 9.84 20.47
C SER A 368 -28.51 8.55 20.72
N HIS A 369 -28.97 7.67 21.62
CA HIS A 369 -28.30 6.40 21.92
C HIS A 369 -28.47 5.39 20.78
N GLY A 370 -29.68 5.28 20.21
CA GLY A 370 -29.92 4.45 19.03
C GLY A 370 -29.06 4.86 17.83
N VAL A 371 -28.96 6.17 17.56
CA VAL A 371 -28.08 6.70 16.49
C VAL A 371 -26.61 6.41 16.80
N LEU A 372 -26.17 6.54 18.05
CA LEU A 372 -24.80 6.22 18.46
C LEU A 372 -24.47 4.72 18.26
N TYR A 373 -25.37 3.81 18.62
CA TYR A 373 -25.18 2.37 18.41
C TYR A 373 -25.11 2.02 16.92
N ALA A 374 -25.99 2.60 16.10
CA ALA A 374 -26.00 2.39 14.65
C ALA A 374 -24.72 2.95 13.97
N LEU A 375 -24.32 4.18 14.31
CA LEU A 375 -23.06 4.77 13.83
C LEU A 375 -21.85 3.99 14.32
N GLY A 376 -21.87 3.52 15.57
CA GLY A 376 -20.82 2.68 16.13
C GLY A 376 -20.70 1.34 15.40
N LEU A 377 -21.81 0.73 14.99
CA LEU A 377 -21.83 -0.53 14.24
C LEU A 377 -21.23 -0.34 12.85
N PHE A 378 -21.59 0.75 12.16
CA PHE A 378 -20.98 1.14 10.89
C PHE A 378 -19.48 1.42 11.05
N ALA A 379 -19.10 2.31 11.98
CA ALA A 379 -17.71 2.72 12.19
C ALA A 379 -16.83 1.55 12.64
N GLY A 380 -17.29 0.72 13.57
CA GLY A 380 -16.58 -0.46 14.04
C GLY A 380 -16.36 -1.48 12.92
N SER A 381 -17.39 -1.75 12.10
CA SER A 381 -17.28 -2.65 10.96
C SER A 381 -16.34 -2.10 9.88
N PHE A 382 -16.44 -0.80 9.56
CA PHE A 382 -15.64 -0.13 8.54
C PHE A 382 -14.16 -0.06 8.95
N VAL A 383 -13.87 0.43 10.16
CA VAL A 383 -12.49 0.51 10.68
C VAL A 383 -11.92 -0.90 10.86
N GLY A 384 -12.70 -1.85 11.37
CA GLY A 384 -12.27 -3.24 11.51
C GLY A 384 -11.89 -3.88 10.17
N ALA A 385 -12.67 -3.62 9.11
CA ALA A 385 -12.34 -4.07 7.76
C ALA A 385 -11.06 -3.43 7.23
N LEU A 386 -10.87 -2.12 7.42
CA LEU A 386 -9.65 -1.41 7.02
C LEU A 386 -8.40 -1.97 7.71
N LEU A 387 -8.42 -2.13 9.04
CA LEU A 387 -7.28 -2.64 9.82
C LEU A 387 -6.91 -4.06 9.40
N ARG A 388 -7.90 -4.94 9.22
CA ARG A 388 -7.68 -6.32 8.76
C ARG A 388 -7.07 -6.38 7.36
N ASN A 389 -7.55 -5.53 6.44
CA ASN A 389 -6.99 -5.45 5.10
C ASN A 389 -5.55 -4.92 5.12
N GLN A 390 -5.29 -3.86 5.90
CA GLN A 390 -3.95 -3.30 6.07
C GLN A 390 -2.98 -4.30 6.70
N PHE A 391 -3.42 -5.07 7.70
CA PHE A 391 -2.64 -6.15 8.29
C PHE A 391 -2.26 -7.20 7.23
N SER A 392 -3.25 -7.68 6.46
CA SER A 392 -3.03 -8.66 5.38
C SER A 392 -2.01 -8.13 4.37
N TYR A 393 -2.13 -6.87 3.97
CA TYR A 393 -1.22 -6.27 3.02
C TYR A 393 0.23 -6.20 3.52
N GLU A 394 0.44 -5.68 4.73
CA GLU A 394 1.76 -5.48 5.30
C GLU A 394 2.44 -6.79 5.72
N VAL A 395 1.68 -7.78 6.21
CA VAL A 395 2.24 -9.11 6.54
C VAL A 395 2.69 -9.85 5.29
N ASN A 396 1.96 -9.72 4.17
CA ASN A 396 2.37 -10.30 2.88
C ASN A 396 3.66 -9.65 2.34
N LYS A 397 3.82 -8.32 2.48
CA LYS A 397 5.08 -7.63 2.16
C LYS A 397 6.25 -8.11 3.03
N MET A 398 6.05 -8.23 4.34
CA MET A 398 7.07 -8.78 5.24
C MET A 398 7.50 -10.17 4.78
N THR A 399 6.52 -11.01 4.50
CA THR A 399 6.69 -12.41 4.08
C THR A 399 7.49 -12.51 2.78
N LEU A 400 7.25 -11.60 1.82
CA LEU A 400 8.03 -11.50 0.59
C LEU A 400 9.50 -11.14 0.86
N MET A 401 9.76 -10.20 1.76
CA MET A 401 11.13 -9.81 2.14
C MET A 401 11.87 -10.94 2.87
N VAL A 402 11.20 -11.62 3.80
CA VAL A 402 11.76 -12.80 4.49
C VAL A 402 12.13 -13.88 3.48
N ARG A 403 11.25 -14.17 2.51
CA ARG A 403 11.52 -15.12 1.43
C ARG A 403 12.75 -14.74 0.62
N ALA A 404 12.86 -13.48 0.20
CA ALA A 404 13.99 -12.98 -0.58
C ALA A 404 15.31 -13.09 0.20
N ALA A 405 15.29 -12.74 1.50
CA ALA A 405 16.46 -12.84 2.37
C ALA A 405 16.95 -14.29 2.54
N VAL A 406 16.04 -15.22 2.82
CA VAL A 406 16.35 -16.64 3.06
C VAL A 406 16.87 -17.33 1.80
N ILE A 407 16.21 -17.14 0.65
CA ILE A 407 16.66 -17.72 -0.62
C ILE A 407 18.04 -17.18 -0.99
N SER A 408 18.27 -15.88 -0.82
CA SER A 408 19.57 -15.26 -1.11
C SER A 408 20.66 -15.68 -0.13
N ALA A 409 20.31 -15.95 1.14
CA ALA A 409 21.20 -16.53 2.14
C ALA A 409 21.70 -17.91 1.72
N ILE A 410 20.76 -18.78 1.33
CA ILE A 410 21.07 -20.14 0.86
C ILE A 410 21.91 -20.08 -0.42
N TYR A 411 21.53 -19.24 -1.39
CA TYR A 411 22.24 -19.11 -2.66
C TYR A 411 23.69 -18.65 -2.48
N ARG A 412 23.94 -17.56 -1.72
CA ARG A 412 25.33 -17.12 -1.47
C ARG A 412 26.11 -18.13 -0.65
N LYS A 413 25.47 -18.86 0.27
CA LYS A 413 26.15 -19.91 1.03
C LYS A 413 26.57 -21.06 0.12
N ALA A 414 25.71 -21.50 -0.79
CA ALA A 414 26.03 -22.54 -1.76
C ALA A 414 27.24 -22.17 -2.64
N LEU A 415 27.36 -20.90 -3.04
CA LEU A 415 28.49 -20.39 -3.83
C LEU A 415 29.82 -20.24 -3.06
N ARG A 416 29.78 -20.17 -1.72
CA ARG A 416 30.98 -19.93 -0.87
C ARG A 416 31.46 -21.18 -0.12
N VAL A 417 30.67 -22.24 -0.08
CA VAL A 417 31.03 -23.47 0.61
C VAL A 417 32.04 -24.26 -0.24
N GLY A 418 33.13 -24.71 0.38
CA GLY A 418 34.14 -25.51 -0.31
C GLY A 418 33.58 -26.84 -0.84
N SER A 419 34.13 -27.31 -1.96
CA SER A 419 33.60 -28.45 -2.73
C SER A 419 33.42 -29.74 -1.92
N THR A 420 34.26 -29.99 -0.91
CA THR A 420 34.17 -31.15 0.00
C THR A 420 32.98 -31.12 0.95
N ARG A 421 32.53 -29.93 1.35
CA ARG A 421 31.30 -29.75 2.15
C ARG A 421 30.07 -29.67 1.26
N LEU A 422 30.21 -29.10 0.07
CA LEU A 422 29.13 -29.01 -0.91
C LEU A 422 28.77 -30.38 -1.48
N SER A 423 29.75 -31.26 -1.74
CA SER A 423 29.53 -32.62 -2.26
C SER A 423 28.74 -33.54 -1.33
N ARG A 424 28.60 -33.15 -0.05
CA ARG A 424 27.71 -33.85 0.90
C ARG A 424 26.23 -33.59 0.62
N PHE A 425 25.91 -32.55 -0.15
CA PHE A 425 24.56 -32.19 -0.55
C PHE A 425 24.40 -32.38 -2.05
N THR A 426 23.29 -32.99 -2.45
CA THR A 426 22.88 -33.05 -3.84
C THR A 426 22.36 -31.69 -4.30
N VAL A 427 22.46 -31.40 -5.60
CA VAL A 427 21.87 -30.19 -6.19
C VAL A 427 20.36 -30.12 -5.93
N GLY A 428 19.68 -31.28 -5.93
CA GLY A 428 18.26 -31.39 -5.61
C GLY A 428 17.93 -30.95 -4.18
N GLU A 429 18.75 -31.30 -3.19
CA GLU A 429 18.57 -30.87 -1.80
C GLU A 429 18.73 -29.35 -1.64
N ILE A 430 19.71 -28.74 -2.32
CA ILE A 430 19.91 -27.29 -2.29
C ILE A 430 18.71 -26.57 -2.92
N VAL A 431 18.19 -27.08 -4.03
CA VAL A 431 16.97 -26.56 -4.66
C VAL A 431 15.77 -26.72 -3.72
N ASN A 432 15.68 -27.82 -2.96
CA ASN A 432 14.62 -28.02 -1.97
C ASN A 432 14.71 -27.01 -0.82
N PHE A 433 15.91 -26.67 -0.35
CA PHE A 433 16.11 -25.60 0.64
C PHE A 433 15.59 -24.25 0.13
N MET A 434 15.89 -23.90 -1.13
CA MET A 434 15.46 -22.64 -1.75
C MET A 434 13.97 -22.59 -2.12
N SER A 435 13.31 -23.73 -2.24
CA SER A 435 11.91 -23.84 -2.68
C SER A 435 10.98 -24.24 -1.54
N THR A 436 10.91 -25.54 -1.24
CA THR A 436 9.97 -26.11 -0.28
C THR A 436 10.21 -25.61 1.14
N ASP A 437 11.46 -25.63 1.62
CA ASP A 437 11.76 -25.30 3.02
C ASP A 437 11.66 -23.79 3.28
N ALA A 438 12.15 -22.96 2.34
CA ALA A 438 11.92 -21.52 2.37
C ALA A 438 10.41 -21.18 2.37
N SER A 439 9.60 -21.89 1.57
CA SER A 439 8.15 -21.68 1.54
C SER A 439 7.47 -22.08 2.85
N ARG A 440 7.90 -23.17 3.49
CA ARG A 440 7.39 -23.58 4.81
C ARG A 440 7.68 -22.53 5.89
N LEU A 441 8.88 -21.97 5.91
CA LEU A 441 9.26 -20.90 6.84
C LEU A 441 8.41 -19.63 6.64
N VAL A 442 8.19 -19.25 5.39
CA VAL A 442 7.38 -18.10 4.97
C VAL A 442 5.92 -18.30 5.38
N ASN A 443 5.37 -19.50 5.16
CA ASN A 443 4.01 -19.85 5.60
C ASN A 443 3.88 -19.82 7.13
N PHE A 444 4.89 -20.26 7.86
CA PHE A 444 4.92 -20.15 9.32
C PHE A 444 4.82 -18.69 9.78
N CYS A 445 5.49 -17.75 9.10
CA CYS A 445 5.39 -16.32 9.42
C CYS A 445 3.95 -15.79 9.28
N LEU A 446 3.22 -16.22 8.24
CA LEU A 446 1.81 -15.88 8.05
C LEU A 446 0.92 -16.50 9.14
N SER A 447 1.13 -17.78 9.44
CA SER A 447 0.32 -18.52 10.42
C SER A 447 0.60 -18.13 11.88
N PHE A 448 1.79 -17.61 12.19
CA PHE A 448 2.19 -17.28 13.57
C PHE A 448 1.17 -16.38 14.27
N HIS A 449 0.66 -15.37 13.57
CA HIS A 449 -0.34 -14.48 14.15
C HIS A 449 -1.72 -15.11 14.33
N GLU A 450 -2.05 -16.18 13.60
CA GLU A 450 -3.28 -16.95 13.83
C GLU A 450 -3.20 -17.81 15.08
N VAL A 451 -2.03 -18.37 15.38
CA VAL A 451 -1.83 -19.31 16.50
C VAL A 451 -2.25 -18.71 17.84
N TRP A 452 -1.92 -17.45 18.11
CA TRP A 452 -2.33 -16.78 19.35
C TRP A 452 -3.66 -16.03 19.23
N SER A 453 -4.00 -15.54 18.03
CA SER A 453 -5.25 -14.79 17.83
C SER A 453 -6.49 -15.66 17.91
N LEU A 454 -6.44 -16.90 17.40
CA LEU A 454 -7.60 -17.80 17.40
C LEU A 454 -8.04 -18.23 18.81
N PRO A 455 -7.14 -18.69 19.71
CA PRO A 455 -7.52 -18.99 21.09
C PRO A 455 -8.08 -17.77 21.83
N PHE A 456 -7.47 -16.60 21.61
CA PHE A 456 -7.96 -15.34 22.17
C PHE A 456 -9.37 -14.99 21.69
N GLN A 457 -9.61 -15.09 20.38
CA GLN A 457 -10.93 -14.85 19.79
C GLN A 457 -11.95 -15.87 20.30
N PHE A 458 -11.57 -17.13 20.42
CA PHE A 458 -12.42 -18.20 20.96
C PHE A 458 -12.81 -17.94 22.42
N ALA A 459 -11.83 -17.56 23.26
CA ALA A 459 -12.07 -17.24 24.66
C ALA A 459 -13.04 -16.07 24.84
N ILE A 460 -12.86 -14.97 24.09
CA ILE A 460 -13.79 -13.82 24.12
C ILE A 460 -15.19 -14.24 23.65
N THR A 461 -15.28 -15.02 22.57
CA THR A 461 -16.58 -15.46 22.04
C THR A 461 -17.34 -16.30 23.06
N LEU A 462 -16.66 -17.24 23.73
CA LEU A 462 -17.25 -18.05 24.79
C LEU A 462 -17.69 -17.18 25.98
N TYR A 463 -16.87 -16.21 26.38
CA TYR A 463 -17.20 -15.28 27.46
C TYR A 463 -18.45 -14.45 27.14
N LEU A 464 -18.53 -13.88 25.94
CA LEU A 464 -19.70 -13.12 25.49
C LEU A 464 -20.96 -13.99 25.42
N LEU A 465 -20.82 -15.24 24.97
CA LEU A 465 -21.95 -16.17 24.90
C LEU A 465 -22.43 -16.57 26.30
N TYR A 466 -21.52 -16.78 27.25
CA TYR A 466 -21.85 -16.99 28.66
C TYR A 466 -22.60 -15.79 29.25
N GLN A 467 -22.19 -14.57 28.92
CA GLN A 467 -22.87 -13.36 29.41
C GLN A 467 -24.30 -13.24 28.88
N GLN A 468 -24.57 -13.71 27.65
CA GLN A 468 -25.89 -13.59 27.01
C GLN A 468 -26.87 -14.69 27.44
N VAL A 469 -26.41 -15.95 27.59
CA VAL A 469 -27.30 -17.11 27.79
C VAL A 469 -26.99 -17.86 29.10
N GLY A 470 -26.07 -17.36 29.93
CA GLY A 470 -25.65 -18.02 31.17
C GLY A 470 -25.03 -19.39 30.90
N VAL A 471 -25.27 -20.35 31.80
CA VAL A 471 -24.66 -21.71 31.74
C VAL A 471 -25.17 -22.54 30.55
N ALA A 472 -26.28 -22.16 29.93
CA ALA A 472 -26.88 -22.90 28.81
C ALA A 472 -25.97 -23.01 27.57
N PHE A 473 -25.02 -22.08 27.39
CA PHE A 473 -24.06 -22.15 26.27
C PHE A 473 -23.20 -23.42 26.27
N LEU A 474 -23.01 -24.07 27.43
CA LEU A 474 -22.22 -25.30 27.55
C LEU A 474 -22.83 -26.45 26.72
N GLY A 475 -24.16 -26.50 26.58
CA GLY A 475 -24.83 -27.49 25.73
C GLY A 475 -24.48 -27.30 24.25
N GLY A 476 -24.49 -26.05 23.77
CA GLY A 476 -24.07 -25.71 22.42
C GLY A 476 -22.59 -25.98 22.17
N LEU A 477 -21.73 -25.69 23.17
CA LEU A 477 -20.30 -26.00 23.11
C LEU A 477 -20.04 -27.51 23.04
N ALA A 478 -20.74 -28.31 23.84
CA ALA A 478 -20.61 -29.76 23.81
C ALA A 478 -21.00 -30.34 22.44
N LEU A 479 -22.10 -29.85 21.86
CA LEU A 479 -22.50 -30.25 20.50
C LEU A 479 -21.45 -29.82 19.46
N ALA A 480 -20.95 -28.60 19.52
CA ALA A 480 -19.91 -28.12 18.60
C ALA A 480 -18.62 -28.95 18.70
N LEU A 481 -18.21 -29.34 19.92
CA LEU A 481 -17.06 -30.22 20.14
C LEU A 481 -17.29 -31.63 19.58
N LEU A 482 -18.53 -32.15 19.65
CA LEU A 482 -18.90 -33.42 19.02
C LEU A 482 -18.86 -33.35 17.49
N LEU A 483 -19.10 -32.18 16.88
CA LEU A 483 -18.97 -32.00 15.43
C LEU A 483 -17.51 -32.04 14.95
N VAL A 484 -16.53 -31.70 15.79
CA VAL A 484 -15.09 -31.74 15.42
C VAL A 484 -14.62 -33.13 14.95
N PRO A 485 -14.83 -34.24 15.69
CA PRO A 485 -14.43 -35.57 15.22
C PRO A 485 -15.21 -36.02 13.97
N ILE A 486 -16.48 -35.63 13.84
CA ILE A 486 -17.27 -35.93 12.64
C ILE A 486 -16.65 -35.25 11.41
N ASN A 487 -16.37 -33.95 11.50
CA ASN A 487 -15.68 -33.20 10.45
C ASN A 487 -14.31 -33.81 10.13
N LYS A 488 -13.57 -34.29 11.13
CA LYS A 488 -12.28 -34.99 10.93
C LYS A 488 -12.44 -36.29 10.14
N VAL A 489 -13.44 -37.10 10.45
CA VAL A 489 -13.71 -38.36 9.70
C VAL A 489 -14.07 -38.05 8.25
N ILE A 490 -14.95 -37.07 8.01
CA ILE A 490 -15.34 -36.65 6.66
C ILE A 490 -14.13 -36.13 5.88
N ALA A 491 -13.33 -35.25 6.49
CA ALA A 491 -12.12 -34.71 5.86
C ALA A 491 -11.12 -35.81 5.48
N ASN A 492 -10.92 -36.80 6.35
CA ASN A 492 -10.07 -37.95 6.05
C ASN A 492 -10.61 -38.78 4.87
N ARG A 493 -11.92 -38.99 4.79
CA ARG A 493 -12.55 -39.69 3.64
C ARG A 493 -12.37 -38.92 2.34
N ILE A 494 -12.60 -37.59 2.37
CA ILE A 494 -12.35 -36.71 1.22
C ILE A 494 -10.89 -36.79 0.79
N MET A 495 -9.94 -36.75 1.72
CA MET A 495 -8.52 -36.79 1.40
C MET A 495 -8.10 -38.13 0.77
N MET A 496 -8.63 -39.26 1.26
CA MET A 496 -8.41 -40.56 0.62
C MET A 496 -8.98 -40.61 -0.80
N SER A 497 -10.22 -40.16 -0.99
CA SER A 497 -10.85 -40.11 -2.32
C SER A 497 -10.11 -39.18 -3.29
N ASN A 498 -9.63 -38.02 -2.80
CA ASN A 498 -8.84 -37.08 -3.59
C ASN A 498 -7.50 -37.70 -4.03
N LYS A 499 -6.88 -38.52 -3.17
CA LYS A 499 -5.66 -39.28 -3.50
C LYS A 499 -5.92 -40.30 -4.62
N GLU A 500 -7.02 -41.05 -4.56
CA GLU A 500 -7.40 -41.99 -5.63
C GLU A 500 -7.71 -41.26 -6.95
N MET A 501 -8.44 -40.14 -6.89
CA MET A 501 -8.69 -39.29 -8.06
C MET A 501 -7.38 -38.79 -8.69
N LEU A 502 -6.42 -38.33 -7.88
CA LEU A 502 -5.12 -37.88 -8.36
C LEU A 502 -4.36 -39.01 -9.06
N GLN A 503 -4.35 -40.22 -8.50
CA GLN A 503 -3.73 -41.39 -9.14
C GLN A 503 -4.33 -41.69 -10.51
N HIS A 504 -5.66 -41.62 -10.66
CA HIS A 504 -6.30 -41.80 -11.96
C HIS A 504 -5.99 -40.66 -12.95
N LYS A 505 -5.92 -39.41 -12.49
CA LYS A 505 -5.50 -38.26 -13.31
C LYS A 505 -4.06 -38.43 -13.79
N ASP A 506 -3.13 -38.83 -12.92
CA ASP A 506 -1.73 -39.07 -13.26
C ASP A 506 -1.58 -40.23 -14.25
N ALA A 507 -2.32 -41.33 -14.06
CA ALA A 507 -2.35 -42.43 -15.02
C ALA A 507 -2.89 -41.99 -16.40
N ARG A 508 -3.85 -41.06 -16.45
CA ARG A 508 -4.36 -40.48 -17.71
C ARG A 508 -3.32 -39.56 -18.37
N VAL A 509 -2.65 -38.70 -17.61
CA VAL A 509 -1.59 -37.80 -18.12
C VAL A 509 -0.40 -38.60 -18.61
N LYS A 510 0.04 -39.62 -17.86
CA LYS A 510 1.13 -40.53 -18.26
C LYS A 510 0.81 -41.28 -19.54
N ARG A 511 -0.43 -41.79 -19.70
CA ARG A 511 -0.87 -42.44 -20.95
C ARG A 511 -0.84 -41.50 -22.15
N ARG A 512 -1.33 -40.26 -21.99
CA ARG A 512 -1.28 -39.23 -23.04
C ARG A 512 0.15 -38.82 -23.40
N PHE A 513 0.99 -38.62 -22.39
CA PHE A 513 2.40 -38.29 -22.60
C PHE A 513 3.09 -39.40 -23.38
N CYS A 514 2.93 -40.66 -22.95
CA CYS A 514 3.52 -41.83 -23.60
C CYS A 514 3.01 -42.05 -25.04
N SER A 515 1.73 -41.78 -25.33
CA SER A 515 1.21 -41.85 -26.70
C SER A 515 1.81 -40.76 -27.59
N VAL A 516 1.95 -39.54 -27.08
CA VAL A 516 2.56 -38.43 -27.83
C VAL A 516 4.05 -38.70 -28.09
N THR A 517 4.82 -39.19 -27.10
CA THR A 517 6.22 -39.56 -27.32
C THR A 517 6.35 -40.70 -28.33
N ARG A 518 5.44 -41.68 -28.31
CA ARG A 518 5.43 -42.79 -29.27
C ARG A 518 5.13 -42.33 -30.69
N VAL A 519 4.16 -41.43 -30.88
CA VAL A 519 3.86 -40.82 -32.18
C VAL A 519 5.05 -39.99 -32.68
N MET A 520 5.64 -39.17 -31.81
CA MET A 520 6.81 -38.36 -32.15
C MET A 520 8.01 -39.25 -32.55
N LEU A 521 8.25 -40.35 -31.82
CA LEU A 521 9.30 -41.32 -32.15
C LEU A 521 9.04 -42.02 -33.49
N SER A 522 7.78 -42.34 -33.82
CA SER A 522 7.40 -42.89 -35.13
C SER A 522 7.63 -41.89 -36.26
N VAL A 523 7.30 -40.60 -36.06
CA VAL A 523 7.57 -39.53 -37.03
C VAL A 523 9.07 -39.34 -37.24
N VAL A 524 9.87 -39.33 -36.16
CA VAL A 524 11.34 -39.24 -36.23
C VAL A 524 11.92 -40.44 -36.98
N ARG A 525 11.42 -41.66 -36.73
CA ARG A 525 11.83 -42.86 -37.47
C ARG A 525 11.46 -42.79 -38.95
N CYS A 526 10.26 -42.31 -39.31
CA CYS A 526 9.87 -42.09 -40.71
C CYS A 526 10.75 -41.05 -41.40
N LEU A 527 11.05 -39.93 -40.73
CA LEU A 527 11.95 -38.90 -41.25
C LEU A 527 13.36 -39.45 -41.47
N ALA A 528 13.90 -40.21 -40.50
CA ALA A 528 15.21 -40.85 -40.62
C ALA A 528 15.26 -41.88 -41.78
N ALA A 529 14.18 -42.64 -41.98
CA ALA A 529 14.06 -43.57 -43.10
C ALA A 529 13.98 -42.86 -44.46
N TRP A 530 13.24 -41.74 -44.53
CA TRP A 530 13.14 -40.92 -45.74
C TRP A 530 14.47 -40.24 -46.11
N THR A 531 15.21 -39.71 -45.13
CA THR A 531 16.57 -39.18 -45.36
C THR A 531 17.53 -40.25 -45.83
N ASN A 532 17.46 -41.47 -45.28
CA ASN A 532 18.33 -42.56 -45.74
C ASN A 532 17.98 -43.02 -47.16
N ALA A 533 16.69 -43.09 -47.50
CA ALA A 533 16.23 -43.45 -48.84
C ALA A 533 16.64 -42.39 -49.89
N THR A 534 16.42 -41.11 -49.60
CA THR A 534 16.82 -40.01 -50.49
C THR A 534 18.33 -39.91 -50.68
N ILE A 535 19.13 -40.14 -49.64
CA ILE A 535 20.59 -40.22 -49.76
C ILE A 535 21.02 -41.41 -50.62
N MET A 536 20.41 -42.59 -50.45
CA MET A 536 20.68 -43.76 -51.30
C MET A 536 20.32 -43.51 -52.76
N ASP A 537 19.15 -42.94 -53.02
CA ASP A 537 18.69 -42.64 -54.38
C ASP A 537 19.59 -41.59 -55.05
N VAL A 538 20.01 -40.54 -54.33
CA VAL A 538 20.96 -39.53 -54.84
C VAL A 538 22.33 -40.14 -55.10
N VAL A 539 22.84 -41.01 -54.22
CA VAL A 539 24.13 -41.70 -54.42
C VAL A 539 24.07 -42.65 -55.62
N VAL A 540 22.97 -43.36 -55.81
CA VAL A 540 22.76 -44.24 -56.98
C VAL A 540 22.66 -43.42 -58.27
N LEU A 541 21.97 -42.28 -58.26
CA LEU A 541 21.87 -41.35 -59.39
C LEU A 541 23.21 -40.71 -59.73
N PHE A 542 24.02 -40.36 -58.73
CA PHE A 542 25.35 -39.82 -58.93
C PHE A 542 26.31 -40.89 -59.51
N ARG A 543 26.20 -42.13 -59.01
CA ARG A 543 27.02 -43.27 -59.47
C ARG A 543 26.66 -43.72 -60.89
N SER A 544 25.39 -43.66 -61.27
CA SER A 544 24.95 -43.94 -62.65
C SER A 544 25.35 -42.83 -63.62
N SER A 545 25.41 -41.57 -63.18
CA SER A 545 25.85 -40.45 -64.01
C SER A 545 27.38 -40.38 -64.21
N LEU A 546 28.18 -40.94 -63.30
CA LEU A 546 29.65 -41.04 -63.42
C LEU A 546 30.13 -42.25 -64.25
N ALA A 547 29.28 -43.25 -64.48
CA ALA A 547 29.66 -44.50 -65.12
C ALA A 547 29.95 -44.49 -66.65
N PRO A 548 29.64 -43.47 -67.49
CA PRO A 548 29.99 -43.55 -68.91
C PRO A 548 31.36 -42.96 -69.28
N SER A 549 32.23 -42.57 -68.32
CA SER A 549 33.47 -41.81 -68.65
C SER A 549 34.81 -42.46 -68.27
N VAL A 550 34.85 -43.73 -67.88
CA VAL A 550 36.13 -44.46 -67.68
C VAL A 550 36.16 -45.73 -68.53
N SER A 551 36.09 -45.53 -69.84
CA SER A 551 36.33 -46.53 -70.88
C SER A 551 37.12 -45.83 -71.99
N SER A 552 38.38 -45.49 -71.71
CA SER A 552 39.47 -45.23 -72.68
C SER A 552 40.53 -44.34 -72.04
N SER A 553 41.52 -44.95 -71.41
CA SER A 553 42.94 -44.62 -71.62
C SER A 553 43.81 -45.39 -70.62
N THR A 554 44.78 -46.13 -71.19
CA THR A 554 46.09 -46.50 -70.61
C THR A 554 46.05 -47.32 -69.31
N ALA A 555 46.20 -48.65 -69.34
CA ALA A 555 47.45 -49.37 -69.59
C ALA A 555 48.66 -48.73 -68.90
N VAL A 556 49.50 -49.58 -68.28
CA VAL A 556 50.81 -49.32 -67.65
C VAL A 556 50.79 -49.30 -66.09
N TRP A 557 51.55 -50.26 -65.55
CA TRP A 557 52.03 -50.49 -64.17
C TRP A 557 51.26 -51.44 -63.25
N SER A 558 51.62 -52.72 -63.44
CA SER A 558 51.68 -53.81 -62.46
C SER A 558 52.80 -53.59 -61.43
N PHE A 559 52.47 -53.64 -60.13
CA PHE A 559 53.11 -54.46 -59.09
C PHE A 559 52.30 -54.39 -57.80
#